data_AF-A0A180GJF3-F1
#
_entry.id   AF-A0A180GJF3-F1
#
_cell.length_a   1.000
_cell.length_b   1.000
_cell.length_c   1.000
_cell.angle_alpha   90.00
_cell.angle_beta   90.00
_cell.angle_gamma   90.00
#
_symmetry.space_group_name_H-M   'P 1'
#
loop_
_entity.id
_entity.type
_entity.pdbx_description
1 polymer ?
#
loop_
_entity_poly.entity_id
_entity_poly.type
_entity_poly.pdbx_seq_one_letter_code
_entity_poly.pdbx_strand_id
1 'polypeptide(L)'
;MDSIGVSQKDSPMQVNEAYIEHFKKCPGKAGRTVFPSNKELVLEIKLRATPSTQLDPWESDGGLLKPYCYRAPGARAVGSKDDCIIAYNTVPVDPRTGYITRTSGFQITYRSCMIRMDTTDGSPNKMKKVDADSAIFGMIEKCDKLPGVVNLNGASGPNGRLFVRTIGVDPNEK
;
A
#
# COMPACT_ATOMS: atom_id res chain seq x y z
N MET A 1 -0.28 11.96 17.15
CA MET A 1 -0.27 12.73 15.89
C MET A 1 -1.07 11.91 14.90
N ASP A 2 -2.26 12.36 14.56
CA ASP A 2 -3.26 11.57 13.83
C ASP A 2 -3.06 11.70 12.31
N SER A 3 -3.37 10.65 11.55
CA SER A 3 -3.36 10.70 10.08
C SER A 3 -4.79 10.92 9.56
N ILE A 4 -4.97 11.98 8.76
CA ILE A 4 -6.25 12.34 8.13
C ILE A 4 -6.23 11.80 6.69
N GLY A 5 -7.16 10.92 6.34
CA GLY A 5 -7.45 10.55 4.96
C GLY A 5 -8.57 11.44 4.41
N VAL A 6 -8.31 12.18 3.33
CA VAL A 6 -9.30 13.07 2.68
C VAL A 6 -9.67 12.50 1.31
N SER A 7 -10.97 12.43 1.01
CA SER A 7 -11.50 12.11 -0.32
C SER A 7 -11.69 13.41 -1.12
N GLN A 8 -11.41 13.38 -2.43
CA GLN A 8 -11.07 14.57 -3.23
C GLN A 8 -12.25 15.49 -3.62
N LYS A 9 -13.37 15.46 -2.90
CA LYS A 9 -14.50 16.39 -3.09
C LYS A 9 -14.70 17.38 -1.93
N ASP A 10 -13.81 17.35 -0.94
CA ASP A 10 -14.02 18.07 0.31
C ASP A 10 -13.14 19.32 0.32
N SER A 11 -13.74 20.49 0.55
CA SER A 11 -12.93 21.69 0.81
C SER A 11 -12.15 21.50 2.13
N PRO A 12 -10.92 22.03 2.25
CA PRO A 12 -10.15 21.96 3.50
C PRO A 12 -10.92 22.45 4.73
N MET A 13 -11.85 23.38 4.52
CA MET A 13 -12.75 23.91 5.54
C MET A 13 -13.72 22.83 6.08
N GLN A 14 -14.33 22.03 5.20
CA GLN A 14 -15.25 20.96 5.57
C GLN A 14 -14.56 19.86 6.36
N VAL A 15 -13.33 19.50 5.99
CA VAL A 15 -12.51 18.53 6.73
C VAL A 15 -12.19 19.04 8.13
N ASN A 16 -11.82 20.32 8.25
CA ASN A 16 -11.51 20.95 9.52
C ASN A 16 -12.74 21.02 10.46
N GLU A 17 -13.91 21.35 9.92
CA GLU A 17 -15.16 21.37 10.70
C GLU A 17 -15.52 19.99 11.26
N ALA A 18 -15.50 18.96 10.41
CA ALA A 18 -15.78 17.58 10.82
C ALA A 18 -14.74 17.07 11.84
N TYR A 19 -13.46 17.40 11.64
CA TYR A 19 -12.37 17.09 12.57
C TYR A 19 -12.62 17.72 13.96
N ILE A 20 -12.94 19.01 14.00
CA ILE A 20 -13.23 19.74 15.25
C ILE A 20 -14.46 19.13 15.95
N GLU A 21 -15.53 18.83 15.22
CA GLU A 21 -16.73 18.25 15.83
C GLU A 21 -16.47 16.87 16.43
N HIS A 22 -15.68 16.03 15.76
CA HIS A 22 -15.30 14.72 16.28
C HIS A 22 -14.55 14.85 17.61
N PHE A 23 -13.50 15.67 17.67
CA PHE A 23 -12.69 15.78 18.88
C PHE A 23 -13.39 16.50 20.04
N LYS A 24 -14.44 17.31 19.78
CA LYS A 24 -15.34 17.79 20.83
C LYS A 24 -16.10 16.65 21.51
N LYS A 25 -16.56 15.65 20.74
CA LYS A 25 -17.32 14.50 21.25
C LYS A 25 -16.41 13.39 21.78
N CYS A 26 -15.28 13.19 21.14
CA CYS A 26 -14.35 12.08 21.35
C CYS A 26 -12.91 12.59 21.49
N PRO A 27 -12.55 13.30 22.58
CA PRO A 27 -11.22 13.87 22.74
C PRO A 27 -10.12 12.80 22.65
N GLY A 28 -9.13 13.02 21.78
CA GLY A 28 -7.97 12.14 21.60
C GLY A 28 -8.25 10.74 21.07
N LYS A 29 -9.46 10.46 20.56
CA LYS A 29 -9.84 9.12 20.07
C LYS A 29 -9.99 9.09 18.55
N ALA A 30 -9.57 7.99 17.93
CA ALA A 30 -9.96 7.66 16.57
C ALA A 30 -11.47 7.41 16.46
N GLY A 31 -12.00 7.44 15.24
CA GLY A 31 -13.41 7.16 14.97
C GLY A 31 -13.85 7.65 13.61
N ARG A 32 -15.16 7.58 13.39
CA ARG A 32 -15.80 8.05 12.16
C ARG A 32 -16.81 9.13 12.52
N THR A 33 -16.84 10.20 11.75
CA THR A 33 -17.88 11.22 11.84
C THR A 33 -18.39 11.57 10.45
N VAL A 34 -19.66 11.97 10.36
CA VAL A 34 -20.25 12.43 9.12
C VAL A 34 -20.00 13.93 9.00
N PHE A 35 -19.73 14.43 7.80
CA PHE A 35 -19.52 15.86 7.61
C PHE A 35 -20.80 16.66 7.94
N PRO A 36 -20.70 17.82 8.60
CA PRO A 36 -21.87 18.65 8.92
C PRO A 36 -22.61 19.12 7.67
N SER A 37 -21.86 19.59 6.68
CA SER A 37 -22.36 20.20 5.45
C SER A 37 -22.75 19.21 4.36
N ASN A 38 -22.36 17.94 4.47
CA ASN A 38 -22.71 16.89 3.51
C ASN A 38 -22.76 15.53 4.19
N LYS A 39 -23.97 14.97 4.35
CA LYS A 39 -24.19 13.72 5.08
C LYS A 39 -23.80 12.45 4.33
N GLU A 40 -23.47 12.56 3.04
CA GLU A 40 -22.96 11.44 2.24
C GLU A 40 -21.46 11.20 2.48
N LEU A 41 -20.77 12.17 3.08
CA LEU A 41 -19.34 12.11 3.33
C LEU A 41 -19.07 11.69 4.78
N VAL A 42 -18.09 10.81 4.94
CA VAL A 42 -17.62 10.32 6.23
C VAL A 42 -16.14 10.62 6.38
N LEU A 43 -15.79 11.34 7.43
CA LEU A 43 -14.41 11.51 7.88
C LEU A 43 -14.06 10.33 8.78
N GLU A 44 -13.04 9.57 8.39
CA GLU A 44 -12.47 8.51 9.21
C GLU A 44 -11.12 8.98 9.79
N ILE A 45 -11.05 9.07 11.12
CA ILE A 45 -9.84 9.41 11.88
C ILE A 45 -9.27 8.12 12.42
N LYS A 46 -8.05 7.78 12.03
CA LYS A 46 -7.36 6.56 12.48
C LYS A 46 -6.23 6.92 13.43
N LEU A 47 -6.03 6.05 14.43
CA LEU A 47 -4.77 6.06 15.17
C LEU A 47 -3.69 5.60 14.20
N ARG A 48 -2.56 6.31 14.23
CA ARG A 48 -1.37 5.85 13.53
C ARG A 48 -0.98 4.46 14.01
N ALA A 49 -0.52 3.65 13.08
CA ALA A 49 0.19 2.44 13.36
C ALA A 49 1.33 2.71 14.35
N THR A 50 1.51 1.79 15.29
CA THR A 50 2.73 1.80 16.10
C THR A 50 3.93 1.70 15.16
N PRO A 51 4.95 2.57 15.31
CA PRO A 51 6.13 2.53 14.46
C PRO A 51 6.77 1.14 14.45
N SER A 52 7.40 0.77 13.34
CA SER A 52 8.07 -0.53 13.18
C SER A 52 7.16 -1.76 13.31
N THR A 53 5.86 -1.61 13.01
CA THR A 53 4.91 -2.73 12.87
C THR A 53 4.57 -3.01 11.42
N GLN A 54 3.86 -4.11 11.16
CA GLN A 54 3.39 -4.42 9.81
C GLN A 54 2.51 -3.33 9.19
N LEU A 55 1.96 -2.39 9.96
CA LEU A 55 1.03 -1.37 9.43
C LEU A 55 1.74 -0.05 9.11
N ASP A 56 3.00 0.13 9.55
CA ASP A 56 3.76 1.37 9.38
C ASP A 56 3.85 1.85 7.91
N PRO A 57 4.12 1.00 6.89
CA PRO A 57 4.20 1.49 5.52
C PRO A 57 2.84 1.84 4.89
N TRP A 58 1.72 1.55 5.58
CA TRP A 58 0.37 1.95 5.18
C TRP A 58 -0.04 3.33 5.68
N GLU A 59 0.80 4.01 6.48
CA GLU A 59 0.55 5.39 6.87
C GLU A 59 0.54 6.33 5.65
N SER A 60 -0.27 7.38 5.73
CA SER A 60 -0.45 8.33 4.61
C SER A 60 0.83 9.09 4.27
N ASP A 61 1.74 9.26 5.23
CA ASP A 61 3.07 9.82 5.04
C ASP A 61 4.18 8.76 4.88
N GLY A 62 3.80 7.48 4.75
CA GLY A 62 4.71 6.39 4.42
C GLY A 62 5.52 6.73 3.17
N GLY A 63 6.85 6.62 3.26
CA GLY A 63 7.75 7.14 2.23
C GLY A 63 7.60 6.46 0.87
N LEU A 64 7.40 7.25 -0.18
CA LEU A 64 7.47 6.77 -1.56
C LEU A 64 8.85 6.19 -1.85
N LEU A 65 8.89 5.09 -2.59
CA LEU A 65 10.11 4.37 -3.01
C LEU A 65 11.00 3.88 -1.86
N LYS A 66 10.53 3.92 -0.60
CA LYS A 66 11.29 3.46 0.55
C LYS A 66 10.91 2.01 0.87
N PRO A 67 11.84 1.05 0.78
CA PRO A 67 11.55 -0.31 1.19
C PRO A 67 11.42 -0.43 2.70
N TYR A 68 10.34 -1.10 3.11
CA TYR A 68 10.08 -1.49 4.48
C TYR A 68 10.12 -3.02 4.60
N CYS A 69 10.96 -3.54 5.48
CA CYS A 69 11.16 -4.98 5.66
C CYS A 69 10.65 -5.39 7.03
N TYR A 70 9.66 -6.27 7.07
CA TYR A 70 9.06 -6.70 8.33
C TYR A 70 8.46 -8.09 8.21
N ARG A 71 8.69 -8.92 9.23
CA ARG A 71 8.07 -10.23 9.36
C ARG A 71 7.18 -10.24 10.59
N ALA A 72 5.87 -10.31 10.38
CA ALA A 72 4.92 -10.46 11.48
C ALA A 72 5.17 -11.77 12.25
N PRO A 73 4.91 -11.83 13.56
CA PRO A 73 4.90 -13.08 14.30
C PRO A 73 4.00 -14.11 13.60
N GLY A 74 4.55 -15.32 13.36
CA GLY A 74 3.85 -16.39 12.64
C GLY A 74 3.84 -16.27 11.11
N ALA A 75 4.28 -15.15 10.53
CA ALA A 75 4.44 -15.04 9.08
C ALA A 75 5.69 -15.79 8.61
N ARG A 76 5.58 -16.40 7.43
CA ARG A 76 6.70 -17.10 6.80
C ARG A 76 7.75 -16.11 6.28
N ALA A 77 9.01 -16.53 6.36
CA ALA A 77 10.09 -15.85 5.66
C ALA A 77 9.98 -16.12 4.15
N VAL A 78 10.52 -15.21 3.34
CA VAL A 78 10.87 -15.51 1.95
C VAL A 78 12.07 -16.46 1.99
N GLY A 79 12.03 -17.55 1.23
CA GLY A 79 13.10 -18.54 1.21
C GLY A 79 14.36 -18.03 0.52
N SER A 80 14.18 -17.33 -0.60
CA SER A 80 15.25 -16.68 -1.38
C SER A 80 14.77 -15.41 -2.05
N LYS A 81 15.60 -14.36 -2.07
CA LYS A 81 15.35 -13.16 -2.87
C LYS A 81 15.23 -13.44 -4.37
N ASP A 82 15.93 -14.46 -4.87
CA ASP A 82 15.90 -14.85 -6.28
C ASP A 82 14.50 -15.35 -6.68
N ASP A 83 13.79 -16.00 -5.77
CA ASP A 83 12.40 -16.41 -6.01
C ASP A 83 11.51 -15.19 -6.22
N CYS A 84 11.73 -14.10 -5.46
CA CYS A 84 11.02 -12.84 -5.64
C CYS A 84 11.41 -12.13 -6.94
N ILE A 85 12.68 -12.16 -7.33
CA ILE A 85 13.15 -11.61 -8.61
C ILE A 85 12.44 -12.33 -9.76
N ILE A 86 12.38 -13.66 -9.73
CA ILE A 86 11.69 -14.46 -10.76
C ILE A 86 10.18 -14.18 -10.74
N ALA A 87 9.54 -14.15 -9.57
CA ALA A 87 8.12 -13.80 -9.46
C ALA A 87 7.84 -12.40 -10.04
N TYR A 88 8.67 -11.41 -9.75
CA TYR A 88 8.49 -10.05 -10.27
C TYR A 88 8.75 -9.94 -11.78
N ASN A 89 9.71 -10.70 -12.30
CA ASN A 89 10.00 -10.73 -13.74
C ASN A 89 8.88 -11.37 -14.56
N THR A 90 8.00 -12.16 -13.94
CA THR A 90 6.80 -12.72 -14.60
C THR A 90 5.58 -11.82 -14.51
N VAL A 91 5.70 -10.61 -13.92
CA VAL A 91 4.64 -9.59 -13.99
C VAL A 91 4.29 -9.28 -15.44
N PRO A 92 3.03 -9.43 -15.84
CA PRO A 92 2.65 -9.29 -17.24
C PRO A 92 2.68 -7.82 -17.65
N VAL A 93 3.31 -7.56 -18.80
CA VAL A 93 3.51 -6.22 -19.36
C VAL A 93 3.03 -6.21 -20.80
N ASP A 94 2.39 -5.10 -21.19
CA ASP A 94 2.06 -4.84 -22.59
C ASP A 94 3.36 -4.56 -23.35
N PRO A 95 3.75 -5.40 -24.32
CA PRO A 95 5.02 -5.26 -25.04
C PRO A 95 5.11 -3.98 -25.88
N ARG A 96 3.98 -3.33 -26.20
CA ARG A 96 3.96 -2.09 -26.99
C ARG A 96 4.18 -0.86 -26.12
N THR A 97 3.63 -0.87 -24.90
CA THR A 97 3.54 0.33 -24.06
C THR A 97 4.38 0.27 -22.80
N GLY A 98 4.80 -0.94 -22.38
CA GLY A 98 5.57 -1.18 -21.16
C GLY A 98 4.76 -1.11 -19.87
N TYR A 99 3.44 -0.91 -19.96
CA TYR A 99 2.54 -0.90 -18.80
C TYR A 99 2.25 -2.30 -18.29
N ILE A 100 2.16 -2.43 -16.98
CA ILE A 100 1.66 -3.66 -16.34
C ILE A 100 0.19 -3.86 -16.77
N THR A 101 -0.14 -5.05 -17.31
CA THR A 101 -1.47 -5.29 -17.89
C THR A 101 -2.54 -5.60 -16.85
N ARG A 102 -2.14 -5.99 -15.65
CA ARG A 102 -3.04 -6.21 -14.51
C ARG A 102 -3.36 -4.87 -13.85
N THR A 103 -4.58 -4.41 -14.05
CA THR A 103 -5.08 -3.11 -13.59
C THR A 103 -5.71 -3.17 -12.19
N SER A 104 -6.31 -4.28 -11.80
CA SER A 104 -6.79 -4.52 -10.43
C SER A 104 -5.73 -5.19 -9.57
N GLY A 105 -6.00 -5.31 -8.25
CA GLY A 105 -5.11 -6.02 -7.34
C GLY A 105 -4.85 -7.46 -7.77
N PHE A 106 -3.58 -7.87 -7.81
CA PHE A 106 -3.17 -9.19 -8.26
C PHE A 106 -1.97 -9.73 -7.47
N GLN A 107 -1.74 -11.03 -7.60
CA GLN A 107 -0.60 -11.71 -7.01
C GLN A 107 0.06 -12.66 -8.01
N ILE A 108 1.38 -12.79 -7.89
CA ILE A 108 2.20 -13.73 -8.65
C ILE A 108 3.09 -14.48 -7.68
N THR A 109 3.04 -15.81 -7.73
CA THR A 109 3.81 -16.67 -6.84
C THR A 109 4.84 -17.45 -7.64
N TYR A 110 6.07 -17.46 -7.15
CA TYR A 110 7.12 -18.36 -7.59
C TYR A 110 7.81 -18.95 -6.36
N ARG A 111 7.72 -20.28 -6.20
CA ARG A 111 8.30 -21.03 -5.08
C ARG A 111 7.98 -20.36 -3.73
N SER A 112 8.99 -19.85 -3.03
CA SER A 112 8.85 -19.30 -1.68
C SER A 112 8.37 -17.85 -1.63
N CYS A 113 8.21 -17.19 -2.77
CA CYS A 113 7.85 -15.78 -2.83
C CYS A 113 6.56 -15.51 -3.61
N MET A 114 5.68 -14.71 -3.01
CA MET A 114 4.54 -14.11 -3.65
C MET A 114 4.74 -12.59 -3.76
N ILE A 115 4.66 -12.06 -4.97
CA ILE A 115 4.53 -10.63 -5.24
C ILE A 115 3.06 -10.28 -5.24
N ARG A 116 2.64 -9.34 -4.39
CA ARG A 116 1.29 -8.79 -4.39
C ARG A 116 1.32 -7.31 -4.73
N MET A 117 0.47 -6.91 -5.67
CA MET A 117 0.36 -5.54 -6.15
C MET A 117 -1.09 -5.08 -6.05
N ASP A 118 -1.34 -3.98 -5.33
CA ASP A 118 -2.67 -3.41 -5.16
C ASP A 118 -2.62 -1.90 -4.95
N THR A 119 -3.69 -1.21 -5.36
CA THR A 119 -3.84 0.24 -5.17
C THR A 119 -4.62 0.53 -3.89
N THR A 120 -4.23 1.58 -3.17
CA THR A 120 -4.85 1.93 -1.88
C THR A 120 -6.26 2.49 -1.99
N ASP A 121 -6.62 3.04 -3.14
CA ASP A 121 -7.91 3.67 -3.40
C ASP A 121 -8.82 2.82 -4.31
N GLY A 122 -8.40 1.59 -4.64
CA GLY A 122 -9.13 0.69 -5.52
C GLY A 122 -9.13 1.11 -7.00
N SER A 123 -8.45 2.20 -7.36
CA SER A 123 -8.35 2.63 -8.76
C SER A 123 -7.45 1.70 -9.57
N PRO A 124 -7.56 1.71 -10.91
CA PRO A 124 -6.66 0.95 -11.76
C PRO A 124 -5.18 1.29 -11.53
N ASN A 125 -4.33 0.26 -11.51
CA ASN A 125 -2.89 0.39 -11.70
C ASN A 125 -2.59 0.90 -13.12
N LYS A 126 -1.73 1.91 -13.21
CA LYS A 126 -1.24 2.54 -14.44
C LYS A 126 0.28 2.76 -14.36
N MET A 127 1.00 1.75 -13.90
CA MET A 127 2.46 1.79 -13.76
C MET A 127 3.16 1.13 -14.96
N LYS A 128 4.19 1.77 -15.51
CA LYS A 128 5.15 1.08 -16.39
C LYS A 128 6.09 0.24 -15.55
N LYS A 129 6.39 -0.98 -16.01
CA LYS A 129 7.29 -1.87 -15.26
C LYS A 129 8.67 -1.24 -15.04
N VAL A 130 9.22 -0.60 -16.08
CA VAL A 130 10.54 0.04 -16.04
C VAL A 130 10.67 1.13 -14.96
N ASP A 131 9.60 1.87 -14.71
CA ASP A 131 9.58 2.94 -13.71
C ASP A 131 9.50 2.36 -12.28
N ALA A 132 9.08 1.10 -12.15
CA ALA A 132 8.92 0.40 -10.88
C ALA A 132 10.14 -0.46 -10.52
N ASP A 133 10.89 -0.91 -11.53
CA ASP A 133 11.95 -1.91 -11.41
C ASP A 133 12.97 -1.54 -10.33
N SER A 134 13.54 -0.32 -10.36
CA SER A 134 14.57 0.07 -9.40
C SER A 134 14.09 0.03 -7.95
N ALA A 135 12.85 0.43 -7.68
CA ALA A 135 12.30 0.46 -6.33
C ALA A 135 11.95 -0.95 -5.84
N ILE A 136 11.42 -1.80 -6.71
CA ILE A 136 11.03 -3.17 -6.36
C ILE A 136 12.27 -4.07 -6.21
N PHE A 137 13.24 -3.99 -7.12
CA PHE A 137 14.51 -4.71 -6.96
C PHE A 137 15.28 -4.21 -5.74
N GLY A 138 15.32 -2.89 -5.50
CA GLY A 138 15.91 -2.33 -4.29
C GLY A 138 15.24 -2.85 -3.01
N MET A 139 13.92 -3.05 -3.02
CA MET A 139 13.20 -3.68 -1.92
C MET A 139 13.57 -5.16 -1.75
N ILE A 140 13.56 -5.93 -2.84
CA ILE A 140 13.89 -7.36 -2.81
C ILE A 140 15.32 -7.57 -2.28
N GLU A 141 16.27 -6.77 -2.74
CA GLU A 141 17.66 -6.82 -2.28
C GLU A 141 17.81 -6.44 -0.81
N LYS A 142 17.17 -5.35 -0.38
CA LYS A 142 17.26 -4.87 1.00
C LYS A 142 16.57 -5.81 1.99
N CYS A 143 15.44 -6.40 1.62
CA CYS A 143 14.66 -7.24 2.52
C CYS A 143 15.11 -8.71 2.50
N ASP A 144 15.71 -9.18 1.40
CA ASP A 144 16.21 -10.55 1.20
C ASP A 144 15.17 -11.62 1.61
N LYS A 145 15.31 -12.19 2.82
CA LYS A 145 14.44 -13.24 3.36
C LYS A 145 13.24 -12.71 4.16
N LEU A 146 13.16 -11.40 4.35
CA LEU A 146 12.02 -10.76 5.01
C LEU A 146 10.95 -10.35 3.99
N PRO A 147 9.66 -10.47 4.34
CA PRO A 147 8.61 -9.80 3.60
C PRO A 147 8.89 -8.29 3.52
N GLY A 148 8.65 -7.74 2.35
CA GLY A 148 8.95 -6.35 2.00
C GLY A 148 7.71 -5.62 1.52
N VAL A 149 7.68 -4.31 1.72
CA VAL A 149 6.68 -3.39 1.18
C VAL A 149 7.38 -2.19 0.57
N VAL A 150 6.93 -1.76 -0.61
CA VAL A 150 7.32 -0.49 -1.22
C VAL A 150 6.10 0.21 -1.84
N ASN A 151 6.04 1.52 -1.66
CA ASN A 151 4.97 2.37 -2.15
C ASN A 151 5.43 3.11 -3.42
N LEU A 152 4.63 3.01 -4.48
CA LEU A 152 4.89 3.61 -5.80
C LEU A 152 3.76 4.55 -6.22
N ASN A 153 4.07 5.50 -7.09
CA ASN A 153 3.06 6.36 -7.71
C ASN A 153 2.47 5.71 -8.97
N GLY A 154 1.80 4.56 -8.77
CA GLY A 154 1.31 3.72 -9.86
C GLY A 154 -0.21 3.62 -9.96
N ALA A 155 -0.97 4.31 -9.11
CA ALA A 155 -2.42 4.34 -9.18
C ALA A 155 -2.89 5.43 -10.15
N SER A 156 -3.96 5.16 -10.90
CA SER A 156 -4.60 6.15 -11.77
C SER A 156 -5.52 7.10 -11.02
N GLY A 157 -6.02 6.67 -9.86
CA GLY A 157 -6.84 7.46 -8.98
C GLY A 157 -6.00 8.49 -8.22
N PRO A 158 -6.60 9.64 -7.88
CA PRO A 158 -5.89 10.79 -7.33
C PRO A 158 -5.41 10.60 -5.89
N ASN A 159 -5.96 9.62 -5.18
CA ASN A 159 -5.65 9.33 -3.78
C ASN A 159 -4.91 7.98 -3.62
N GLY A 160 -4.61 7.33 -4.74
CA GLY A 160 -4.05 6.00 -4.78
C GLY A 160 -2.54 6.00 -4.78
N ARG A 161 -1.96 5.05 -4.05
CA ARG A 161 -0.60 4.57 -4.28
C ARG A 161 -0.68 3.12 -4.71
N LEU A 162 0.32 2.68 -5.48
CA LEU A 162 0.51 1.27 -5.76
C LEU A 162 1.42 0.69 -4.67
N PHE A 163 0.89 -0.25 -3.90
CA PHE A 163 1.65 -1.02 -2.92
C PHE A 163 2.16 -2.28 -3.60
N VAL A 164 3.45 -2.55 -3.45
CA VAL A 164 4.08 -3.80 -3.89
C VAL A 164 4.64 -4.51 -2.67
N ARG A 165 4.32 -5.78 -2.55
CA ARG A 165 4.70 -6.61 -1.40
C ARG A 165 5.39 -7.88 -1.83
N THR A 166 6.46 -8.25 -1.14
CA THR A 166 7.00 -9.62 -1.15
C THR A 166 6.48 -10.34 0.09
N ILE A 167 5.93 -11.53 -0.08
CA ILE A 167 5.35 -12.34 1.00
C ILE A 167 5.93 -13.75 0.91
N GLY A 168 6.41 -14.28 2.03
CA GLY A 168 6.84 -15.67 2.14
C GLY A 168 5.65 -16.62 2.10
N VAL A 169 5.70 -17.65 1.26
CA VAL A 169 4.62 -18.64 1.09
C VAL A 169 5.16 -20.07 1.01
N ASP A 170 4.30 -21.06 1.22
CA ASP A 170 4.61 -22.45 0.88
C ASP A 170 4.45 -22.65 -0.64
N PRO A 171 5.45 -23.19 -1.35
CA PRO A 171 5.26 -23.62 -2.74
C PRO A 171 4.17 -24.70 -2.91
N ASN A 172 3.81 -25.40 -1.82
CA ASN A 172 2.93 -26.57 -1.85
C ASN A 172 1.54 -26.32 -1.22
N GLU A 173 1.27 -25.14 -0.66
CA GLU A 173 -0.09 -24.76 -0.28
C GLU A 173 -0.84 -24.36 -1.56
N LYS A 174 -1.70 -25.26 -2.05
CA LYS A 174 -2.68 -24.98 -3.11
C LYS A 174 -3.91 -24.28 -2.56
#